data_AF-A0A661M383-F1
#
_entry.id   AF-A0A661M383-F1
#
_cell.length_a   1.000
_cell.length_b   1.000
_cell.length_c   1.000
_cell.angle_alpha   90.00
_cell.angle_beta   90.00
_cell.angle_gamma   90.00
#
_symmetry.space_group_name_H-M   'P 1'
#
loop_
_entity.id
_entity.type
_entity.pdbx_description
1 polymer ?
#
loop_
_entity_poly.entity_id
_entity_poly.type
_entity_poly.pdbx_seq_one_letter_code
_entity_poly.pdbx_strand_id
1 'polypeptide(L)'
;IVIPPRPGIASAFGILTADIKADFVATKICIDEQISPLEMNSIYEELEAKAVRELQEELDGQEILISRSVDLRYFGQSFELNVPVPRKKLTADDIFSIRRAFFDKHKQAYGYFFENRPVQYVKLRVTAIIKKEAPDLLRMSLIDFEKGEPLVEKRRIFLPMGEFEVPVYDRTRMLRGYVIEGPAIIEQMDSTTLLLPGDTGEVTPDGSLIIQRRR
;
A
#
# COMPACT_ATOMS: atom_id res chain seq x y z
N ILE A 1 4.63 4.33 17.68
CA ILE A 1 3.81 3.19 17.21
C ILE A 1 2.39 3.71 17.07
N VAL A 2 1.67 3.32 16.01
CA VAL A 2 0.28 3.77 15.80
C VAL A 2 -0.62 2.55 15.87
N ILE A 3 -1.66 2.65 16.69
CA ILE A 3 -2.72 1.65 16.77
C ILE A 3 -4.00 2.33 16.25
N PRO A 4 -4.54 1.89 15.11
CA PRO A 4 -5.75 2.49 14.55
C PRO A 4 -6.96 2.24 15.47
N PRO A 5 -8.09 2.94 15.27
CA PRO A 5 -9.26 2.81 16.14
C PRO A 5 -9.81 1.37 16.23
N ARG A 6 -9.74 0.60 15.14
CA ARG A 6 -10.14 -0.82 15.13
C ARG A 6 -9.04 -1.70 14.53
N PRO A 7 -8.01 -2.06 15.32
CA PRO A 7 -6.86 -2.78 14.81
C PRO A 7 -7.18 -4.24 14.46
N GLY A 8 -8.21 -4.84 15.06
CA GLY A 8 -8.58 -6.24 14.80
C GLY A 8 -9.27 -6.47 13.45
N ILE A 9 -9.76 -5.41 12.79
CA ILE A 9 -10.45 -5.50 11.47
C ILE A 9 -9.73 -4.79 10.33
N ALA A 10 -8.50 -4.32 10.55
CA ALA A 10 -7.76 -3.51 9.57
C ALA A 10 -7.63 -4.20 8.20
N SER A 11 -7.46 -5.53 8.16
CA SER A 11 -7.38 -6.28 6.90
C SER A 11 -8.70 -6.30 6.13
N ALA A 12 -9.84 -6.47 6.82
CA ALA A 12 -11.16 -6.44 6.19
C ALA A 12 -11.48 -5.04 5.65
N PHE A 13 -11.07 -4.00 6.39
CA PHE A 13 -11.17 -2.63 5.95
C PHE A 13 -10.34 -2.34 4.68
N GLY A 14 -9.12 -2.90 4.61
CA GLY A 14 -8.28 -2.82 3.42
C GLY A 14 -8.98 -3.36 2.16
N ILE A 15 -9.69 -4.48 2.27
CA ILE A 15 -10.45 -5.06 1.14
C ILE A 15 -11.63 -4.16 0.74
N LEU A 16 -12.34 -3.58 1.70
CA LEU A 16 -13.50 -2.72 1.41
C LEU A 16 -13.09 -1.45 0.64
N THR A 17 -11.96 -0.87 1.00
CA THR A 17 -11.45 0.41 0.46
C THR A 17 -10.54 0.27 -0.76
N ALA A 18 -10.05 -0.93 -1.07
CA ALA A 18 -9.15 -1.15 -2.20
C ALA A 18 -9.87 -0.94 -3.53
N ASP A 19 -9.20 -0.27 -4.47
CA ASP A 19 -9.64 -0.19 -5.86
C ASP A 19 -9.74 -1.60 -6.47
N ILE A 20 -10.70 -1.78 -7.38
CA ILE A 20 -10.78 -3.01 -8.17
C ILE A 20 -9.71 -2.91 -9.25
N LYS A 21 -8.83 -3.89 -9.32
CA LYS A 21 -7.67 -3.86 -10.20
C LYS A 21 -7.45 -5.20 -10.88
N ALA A 22 -7.15 -5.16 -12.18
CA ALA A 22 -6.73 -6.33 -12.95
C ALA A 22 -5.38 -6.07 -13.62
N ASP A 23 -4.42 -6.96 -13.40
CA ASP A 23 -3.07 -6.90 -13.97
C ASP A 23 -2.88 -7.97 -15.04
N PHE A 24 -2.46 -7.55 -16.22
CA PHE A 24 -2.14 -8.43 -17.34
C PHE A 24 -0.70 -8.22 -17.79
N VAL A 25 -0.01 -9.33 -18.08
CA VAL A 25 1.40 -9.34 -18.44
C VAL A 25 1.63 -10.20 -19.66
N ALA A 26 2.44 -9.71 -20.60
CA ALA A 26 3.00 -10.50 -21.68
C ALA A 26 4.52 -10.50 -21.60
N THR A 27 5.13 -11.68 -21.63
CA THR A 27 6.59 -11.83 -21.68
C THR A 27 7.06 -11.63 -23.12
N LYS A 28 7.94 -10.66 -23.34
CA LYS A 28 8.60 -10.39 -24.61
C LYS A 28 10.04 -10.03 -24.31
N ILE A 29 10.95 -10.95 -24.63
CA ILE A 29 12.38 -10.76 -24.39
C ILE A 29 13.03 -10.26 -25.69
N CYS A 30 13.50 -9.03 -25.69
CA CYS A 30 14.25 -8.44 -26.80
C CYS A 30 15.12 -7.29 -26.32
N ILE A 31 16.19 -6.99 -27.06
CA ILE A 31 17.03 -5.81 -26.81
C ILE A 31 16.50 -4.60 -27.57
N ASP A 32 16.98 -3.41 -27.22
CA ASP A 32 16.54 -2.13 -27.77
C ASP A 32 16.65 -2.03 -29.29
N GLU A 33 17.61 -2.68 -29.94
CA GLU A 33 17.73 -2.68 -31.40
C GLU A 33 16.69 -3.58 -32.11
N GLN A 34 16.05 -4.50 -31.37
CA GLN A 34 15.12 -5.50 -31.91
C GLN A 34 13.65 -5.15 -31.62
N ILE A 35 13.40 -4.08 -30.85
CA ILE A 35 12.06 -3.70 -30.44
C ILE A 35 11.33 -3.02 -31.60
N SER A 36 10.13 -3.53 -31.91
CA SER A 36 9.24 -2.91 -32.89
C SER A 36 8.13 -2.16 -32.17
N PRO A 37 7.98 -0.82 -32.36
CA PRO A 37 6.85 -0.09 -31.81
C PRO A 37 5.50 -0.67 -32.26
N LEU A 38 5.42 -1.18 -33.49
CA LEU A 38 4.23 -1.82 -34.01
C LEU A 38 3.86 -3.08 -33.21
N GLU A 39 4.86 -3.92 -32.91
CA GLU A 39 4.64 -5.14 -32.13
C GLU A 39 4.26 -4.82 -30.68
N MET A 40 4.93 -3.86 -30.03
CA MET A 40 4.57 -3.42 -28.69
C MET A 40 3.14 -2.87 -28.63
N ASN A 41 2.74 -2.08 -29.63
CA ASN A 41 1.37 -1.57 -29.72
C ASN A 41 0.36 -2.72 -29.80
N SER A 42 0.60 -3.73 -30.65
CA SER A 42 -0.28 -4.91 -30.76
C SER A 42 -0.41 -5.65 -29.43
N ILE A 43 0.70 -5.87 -28.73
CA ILE A 43 0.69 -6.55 -27.42
C ILE A 43 -0.09 -5.71 -26.39
N TYR A 44 0.13 -4.40 -26.34
CA TYR A 44 -0.61 -3.53 -25.43
C TYR A 44 -2.11 -3.49 -25.76
N GLU A 45 -2.49 -3.43 -27.02
CA GLU A 45 -3.90 -3.47 -27.45
C GLU A 45 -4.57 -4.78 -27.00
N GLU A 46 -3.91 -5.92 -27.16
CA GLU A 46 -4.40 -7.21 -26.68
C GLU A 46 -4.54 -7.27 -25.15
N LEU A 47 -3.54 -6.79 -24.41
CA LEU A 47 -3.56 -6.77 -22.95
C LEU A 47 -4.62 -5.80 -22.41
N GLU A 48 -4.80 -4.63 -23.04
CA GLU A 48 -5.85 -3.69 -22.69
C GLU A 48 -7.24 -4.26 -22.94
N ALA A 49 -7.46 -4.93 -24.07
CA ALA A 49 -8.74 -5.57 -24.37
C ALA A 49 -9.09 -6.66 -23.34
N LYS A 50 -8.09 -7.45 -22.89
CA LYS A 50 -8.26 -8.43 -21.81
C LYS A 50 -8.58 -7.75 -20.48
N ALA A 51 -7.85 -6.70 -20.13
CA ALA A 51 -8.02 -5.98 -18.87
C ALA A 51 -9.37 -5.27 -18.75
N VAL A 52 -9.85 -4.67 -19.85
CA VAL A 52 -11.19 -4.07 -19.91
C VAL A 52 -12.28 -5.13 -19.80
N ARG A 53 -12.13 -6.26 -20.50
CA ARG A 53 -13.11 -7.36 -20.44
C ARG A 53 -13.24 -7.94 -19.04
N GLU A 54 -12.12 -8.12 -18.34
CA GLU A 54 -12.09 -8.65 -16.97
C GLU A 54 -12.88 -7.77 -16.00
N LEU A 55 -12.78 -6.45 -16.15
CA LEU A 55 -13.44 -5.50 -15.26
C LEU A 55 -14.80 -5.02 -15.79
N GLN A 56 -15.29 -5.60 -16.89
CA GLN A 56 -16.49 -5.09 -17.55
C GLN A 56 -17.76 -5.31 -16.71
N GLU A 57 -17.83 -6.41 -15.97
CA GLU A 57 -18.97 -6.74 -15.10
C GLU A 57 -18.97 -5.92 -13.79
N GLU A 58 -17.83 -5.33 -13.44
CA GLU A 58 -17.63 -4.51 -12.23
C GLU A 58 -17.88 -3.01 -12.47
N LEU A 59 -18.17 -2.62 -13.72
CA LEU A 59 -18.49 -1.24 -14.13
C LEU A 59 -19.87 -0.82 -13.62
N ASP A 60 -20.00 -0.47 -12.34
CA ASP A 60 -21.21 0.16 -11.79
C ASP A 60 -21.26 1.66 -12.15
N GLY A 61 -21.23 1.96 -13.46
CA GLY A 61 -21.21 3.34 -13.99
C GLY A 61 -19.90 4.10 -13.81
N GLN A 62 -18.85 3.45 -13.29
CA GLN A 62 -17.52 4.03 -13.08
C GLN A 62 -16.65 3.97 -14.35
N GLU A 63 -15.54 4.72 -14.41
CA GLU A 63 -14.57 4.64 -15.52
C GLU A 63 -13.46 3.63 -15.21
N ILE A 64 -13.06 2.84 -16.21
CA ILE A 64 -11.84 2.02 -16.13
C ILE A 64 -10.63 2.87 -16.53
N LEU A 65 -9.75 3.12 -15.56
CA LEU A 65 -8.45 3.72 -15.78
C LEU A 65 -7.45 2.65 -16.23
N ILE A 66 -6.70 2.92 -17.29
CA ILE A 66 -5.71 2.00 -17.84
C ILE A 66 -4.32 2.60 -17.72
N SER A 67 -3.36 1.82 -17.22
CA SER A 67 -1.94 2.17 -17.21
C SER A 67 -1.10 1.09 -17.87
N ARG A 68 -0.06 1.51 -18.61
CA ARG A 68 0.91 0.64 -19.25
C ARG A 68 2.26 0.77 -18.56
N SER A 69 2.99 -0.33 -18.47
CA SER A 69 4.40 -0.31 -18.08
C SER A 69 5.17 -1.43 -18.76
N VAL A 70 6.50 -1.38 -18.62
CA VAL A 70 7.40 -2.41 -19.13
C VAL A 70 8.51 -2.67 -18.13
N ASP A 71 8.83 -3.94 -17.92
CA ASP A 71 9.97 -4.35 -17.09
C ASP A 71 11.23 -4.43 -17.96
N LEU A 72 12.22 -3.64 -17.58
CA LEU A 72 13.49 -3.49 -18.28
C LEU A 72 14.66 -3.88 -17.39
N ARG A 73 15.72 -4.38 -18.00
CA ARG A 73 17.00 -4.66 -17.34
C ARG A 73 18.15 -4.47 -18.30
N TYR A 74 19.38 -4.34 -17.80
CA TYR A 74 20.53 -4.49 -18.69
C TYR A 74 20.64 -5.93 -19.19
N PHE A 75 21.09 -6.12 -20.42
CA PHE A 75 21.36 -7.46 -20.93
C PHE A 75 22.37 -8.20 -20.02
N GLY A 76 22.01 -9.41 -19.61
CA GLY A 76 22.80 -10.21 -18.65
C GLY A 76 22.55 -9.90 -17.17
N GLN A 77 21.69 -8.92 -16.83
CA GLN A 77 21.31 -8.64 -15.45
C GLN A 77 20.16 -9.54 -14.99
N SER A 78 20.11 -9.85 -13.68
CA SER A 78 19.06 -10.69 -13.09
C SER A 78 17.82 -9.94 -12.61
N PHE A 79 17.95 -8.64 -12.30
CA PHE A 79 16.87 -7.82 -11.74
C PHE A 79 16.33 -6.82 -12.76
N GLU A 80 15.03 -6.61 -12.70
CA GLU A 80 14.28 -5.73 -13.59
C GLU A 80 13.80 -4.48 -12.84
N LEU A 81 13.65 -3.39 -13.57
CA LEU A 81 12.99 -2.17 -13.14
C LEU A 81 11.75 -1.94 -13.99
N ASN A 82 10.61 -1.73 -13.33
CA ASN A 82 9.36 -1.40 -14.01
C ASN A 82 9.36 0.07 -14.42
N VAL A 83 9.12 0.35 -15.69
CA VAL A 83 9.12 1.69 -16.29
C VAL A 83 7.74 2.01 -16.86
N PRO A 84 7.15 3.17 -16.54
CA PRO A 84 5.85 3.56 -17.09
C PRO A 84 5.94 3.77 -18.60
N VAL A 85 4.88 3.39 -19.32
CA VAL A 85 4.75 3.54 -20.76
C VAL A 85 3.50 4.38 -21.05
N PRO A 86 3.58 5.39 -21.94
CA PRO A 86 2.43 6.22 -22.23
C PRO A 86 1.32 5.41 -22.92
N ARG A 87 0.06 5.65 -22.51
CA ARG A 87 -1.12 5.04 -23.13
C ARG A 87 -1.49 5.75 -24.44
N LYS A 88 -0.64 5.58 -25.45
CA LYS A 88 -0.83 6.07 -26.82
C LYS A 88 -0.23 5.08 -27.81
N LYS A 89 -0.43 5.31 -29.11
CA LYS A 89 0.28 4.56 -30.14
C LYS A 89 1.77 4.92 -30.08
N LEU A 90 2.60 3.95 -29.73
CA LEU A 90 4.04 4.12 -29.55
C LEU A 90 4.75 4.35 -30.89
N THR A 91 5.67 5.29 -30.89
CA THR A 91 6.59 5.61 -31.98
C THR A 91 8.02 5.17 -31.64
N ALA A 92 8.95 5.30 -32.58
CA ALA A 92 10.38 5.05 -32.29
C ALA A 92 10.92 6.00 -31.20
N ASP A 93 10.49 7.27 -31.20
CA ASP A 93 10.89 8.26 -30.19
C ASP A 93 10.40 7.88 -28.78
N ASP A 94 9.26 7.22 -28.68
CA ASP A 94 8.75 6.71 -27.40
C ASP A 94 9.62 5.58 -26.85
N ILE A 95 10.18 4.72 -27.71
CA ILE A 95 11.14 3.68 -27.28
C ILE A 95 12.39 4.31 -26.68
N PHE A 96 12.94 5.33 -27.33
CA PHE A 96 14.08 6.08 -26.78
C PHE A 96 13.73 6.75 -25.44
N SER A 97 12.52 7.26 -25.30
CA SER A 97 12.04 7.89 -24.08
C SER A 97 11.88 6.88 -22.93
N ILE A 98 11.32 5.69 -23.22
CA ILE A 98 11.22 4.57 -22.27
C ILE A 98 12.61 4.13 -21.79
N ARG A 99 13.57 4.02 -22.70
CA ARG A 99 14.97 3.69 -22.38
C ARG A 99 15.60 4.74 -21.46
N ARG A 100 15.36 6.03 -21.69
CA ARG A 100 15.84 7.09 -20.77
C ARG A 100 15.19 7.00 -19.39
N ALA A 101 13.88 6.75 -19.34
CA ALA A 101 13.18 6.57 -18.07
C ALA A 101 13.72 5.36 -17.27
N PHE A 102 14.19 4.30 -17.95
CA PHE A 102 14.91 3.21 -17.31
C PHE A 102 16.22 3.68 -16.68
N PHE A 103 17.01 4.51 -17.37
CA PHE A 103 18.26 5.04 -16.83
C PHE A 103 18.04 5.89 -15.60
N ASP A 104 17.03 6.77 -15.63
CA ASP A 104 16.67 7.60 -14.49
C ASP A 104 16.26 6.74 -13.29
N LYS A 105 15.43 5.71 -13.51
CA LYS A 105 15.05 4.76 -12.45
C LYS A 105 16.23 3.95 -11.94
N HIS A 106 17.14 3.50 -12.81
CA HIS A 106 18.31 2.74 -12.39
C HIS A 106 19.26 3.62 -11.56
N LYS A 107 19.45 4.88 -11.96
CA LYS A 107 20.24 5.85 -11.19
C LYS A 107 19.59 6.16 -9.84
N GLN A 108 18.26 6.29 -9.79
CA GLN A 108 17.55 6.50 -8.53
C GLN A 108 17.67 5.31 -7.57
N ALA A 109 17.56 4.08 -8.10
CA ALA A 109 17.59 2.87 -7.30
C ALA A 109 19.02 2.49 -6.84
N TYR A 110 20.02 2.68 -7.70
CA TYR A 110 21.37 2.14 -7.49
C TYR A 110 22.50 3.20 -7.52
N GLY A 111 22.18 4.46 -7.78
CA GLY A 111 23.15 5.57 -7.83
C GLY A 111 23.90 5.73 -9.15
N TYR A 112 23.72 4.83 -10.12
CA TYR A 112 24.39 4.86 -11.43
C TYR A 112 23.50 4.30 -12.55
N PHE A 113 23.91 4.49 -13.80
CA PHE A 113 23.36 3.80 -14.98
C PHE A 113 24.47 3.59 -16.02
N PHE A 114 24.26 2.68 -16.96
CA PHE A 114 25.17 2.40 -18.08
C PHE A 114 24.54 2.79 -19.40
N GLU A 115 25.05 3.84 -20.05
CA GLU A 115 24.50 4.35 -21.30
C GLU A 115 24.76 3.41 -22.49
N ASN A 116 25.91 2.74 -22.51
CA ASN A 116 26.38 1.90 -23.62
C ASN A 116 26.04 0.42 -23.47
N ARG A 117 25.25 0.03 -22.45
CA ARG A 117 24.82 -1.36 -22.29
C ARG A 117 23.45 -1.56 -22.93
N PRO A 118 23.26 -2.63 -23.73
CA PRO A 118 21.96 -2.96 -24.30
C PRO A 118 20.91 -3.12 -23.20
N VAL A 119 19.73 -2.55 -23.44
CA VAL A 119 18.58 -2.64 -22.52
C VAL A 119 17.66 -3.72 -23.04
N GLN A 120 17.41 -4.72 -22.20
CA GLN A 120 16.52 -5.82 -22.48
C GLN A 120 15.12 -5.49 -21.95
N TYR A 121 14.15 -5.49 -22.87
CA TYR A 121 12.72 -5.51 -22.61
C TYR A 121 12.35 -6.94 -22.22
N VAL A 122 11.59 -7.13 -21.13
CA VAL A 122 11.28 -8.47 -20.61
C VAL A 122 9.78 -8.72 -20.51
N LYS A 123 9.03 -7.82 -19.91
CA LYS A 123 7.57 -7.97 -19.70
C LYS A 123 6.84 -6.67 -19.99
N LEU A 124 5.85 -6.72 -20.87
CA LEU A 124 4.90 -5.64 -21.08
C LEU A 124 3.72 -5.86 -20.13
N ARG A 125 3.26 -4.80 -19.46
CA ARG A 125 2.23 -4.86 -18.44
C ARG A 125 1.13 -3.86 -18.71
N VAL A 126 -0.10 -4.28 -18.49
CA VAL A 126 -1.28 -3.41 -18.45
C VAL A 126 -1.97 -3.62 -17.11
N THR A 127 -2.33 -2.51 -16.47
CA THR A 127 -3.17 -2.52 -15.28
C THR A 127 -4.44 -1.74 -15.58
N ALA A 128 -5.60 -2.38 -15.40
CA ALA A 128 -6.90 -1.74 -15.37
C ALA A 128 -7.34 -1.49 -13.92
N ILE A 129 -7.90 -0.32 -13.65
CA ILE A 129 -8.30 0.12 -12.30
C ILE A 129 -9.69 0.75 -12.38
N ILE A 130 -10.62 0.25 -11.58
CA ILE A 130 -11.86 0.94 -11.25
C ILE A 130 -11.67 1.57 -9.86
N LYS A 131 -11.77 2.90 -9.81
CA LYS A 131 -11.67 3.63 -8.54
C LYS A 131 -12.93 3.44 -7.73
N LYS A 132 -12.85 2.73 -6.62
CA LYS A 132 -13.99 2.68 -5.70
C LYS A 132 -14.09 4.02 -4.99
N GLU A 133 -15.32 4.48 -4.76
CA GLU A 133 -15.51 5.59 -3.82
C GLU A 133 -14.99 5.13 -2.46
N ALA A 134 -13.92 5.79 -1.99
CA ALA A 134 -13.42 5.53 -0.66
C ALA A 134 -14.53 5.90 0.33
N PRO A 135 -14.95 4.98 1.23
CA PRO A 135 -15.90 5.34 2.26
C PRO A 135 -15.33 6.52 3.07
N ASP A 136 -16.21 7.43 3.49
CA ASP A 136 -15.82 8.62 4.25
C ASP A 136 -15.16 8.19 5.56
N LEU A 137 -13.82 8.22 5.56
CA LEU A 137 -12.96 7.82 6.67
C LEU A 137 -13.22 8.65 7.93
N LEU A 138 -13.65 9.91 7.76
CA LEU A 138 -13.96 10.82 8.86
C LEU A 138 -15.30 10.50 9.50
N ARG A 139 -16.27 9.98 8.73
CA ARG A 139 -17.54 9.46 9.25
C ARG A 139 -17.38 8.08 9.86
N MET A 140 -16.42 7.29 9.40
CA MET A 140 -16.00 6.04 10.02
C MET A 140 -15.03 6.28 11.20
N SER A 141 -15.34 7.21 12.11
CA SER A 141 -14.65 7.20 13.41
C SER A 141 -15.04 5.92 14.15
N LEU A 142 -14.23 4.90 13.97
CA LEU A 142 -14.54 3.49 14.20
C LEU A 142 -14.60 3.08 15.69
N ILE A 143 -14.49 4.02 16.63
CA ILE A 143 -14.80 3.80 18.05
C ILE A 143 -15.98 4.71 18.40
N ASP A 144 -17.12 4.09 18.72
CA ASP A 144 -18.23 4.76 19.38
C ASP A 144 -17.78 5.06 20.81
N PHE A 145 -17.26 6.27 21.03
CA PHE A 145 -16.79 6.63 22.35
C PHE A 145 -17.95 6.70 23.33
N GLU A 146 -17.85 5.93 24.41
CA GLU A 146 -18.84 5.92 25.47
C GLU A 146 -18.45 6.90 26.58
N LYS A 147 -19.46 7.49 27.22
CA LYS A 147 -19.24 8.25 28.45
C LYS A 147 -19.05 7.27 29.60
N GLY A 148 -18.02 7.48 30.40
CA GLY A 148 -17.79 6.70 31.62
C GLY A 148 -16.34 6.79 32.08
N GLU A 149 -16.06 6.18 33.23
CA GLU A 149 -14.68 5.99 33.70
C GLU A 149 -13.98 4.95 32.81
N PRO A 150 -12.85 5.28 32.16
CA PRO A 150 -12.12 4.34 31.32
C PRO A 150 -11.38 3.28 32.13
N LEU A 151 -10.99 3.57 33.37
CA LEU A 151 -10.38 2.58 34.25
C LEU A 151 -11.43 1.55 34.69
N VAL A 152 -11.23 0.29 34.31
CA VAL A 152 -12.15 -0.81 34.63
C VAL A 152 -11.70 -1.54 35.89
N GLU A 153 -10.44 -1.95 35.91
CA GLU A 153 -9.88 -2.77 36.99
C GLU A 153 -8.35 -2.64 37.06
N LYS A 154 -7.74 -3.38 37.99
CA LYS A 154 -6.31 -3.66 37.99
C LYS A 154 -6.07 -5.15 37.82
N ARG A 155 -5.07 -5.51 37.05
CA ARG A 155 -4.73 -6.90 36.74
C ARG A 155 -3.25 -7.16 36.98
N ARG A 156 -2.95 -8.30 37.58
CA ARG A 156 -1.58 -8.78 37.77
C ARG A 156 -1.08 -9.42 36.48
N ILE A 157 0.07 -8.98 35.99
CA ILE A 157 0.72 -9.49 34.78
C ILE A 157 2.18 -9.81 35.03
N PHE A 158 2.74 -10.69 34.19
CA PHE A 158 4.16 -11.02 34.20
C PHE A 158 4.82 -10.51 32.93
N LEU A 159 5.85 -9.68 33.09
CA LEU A 159 6.72 -9.19 32.03
C LEU A 159 8.13 -9.76 32.22
N PRO A 160 9.02 -9.72 31.20
CA PRO A 160 10.40 -10.15 31.37
C PRO A 160 11.16 -9.43 32.50
N MET A 161 10.71 -8.24 32.90
CA MET A 161 11.29 -7.44 33.97
C MET A 161 10.75 -7.79 35.38
N GLY A 162 9.79 -8.71 35.46
CA GLY A 162 9.15 -9.11 36.71
C GLY A 162 7.63 -8.98 36.64
N GLU A 163 7.02 -9.03 37.81
CA GLU A 163 5.58 -9.01 37.96
C GLU A 163 5.07 -7.59 38.27
N PHE A 164 3.95 -7.22 37.65
CA PHE A 164 3.35 -5.90 37.77
C PHE A 164 1.85 -6.01 38.04
N GLU A 165 1.32 -5.15 38.90
CA GLU A 165 -0.12 -4.88 38.96
C GLU A 165 -0.39 -3.63 38.12
N VAL A 166 -1.14 -3.78 37.02
CA VAL A 166 -1.34 -2.71 36.04
C VAL A 166 -2.82 -2.35 35.92
N PRO A 167 -3.15 -1.06 35.68
CA PRO A 167 -4.52 -0.66 35.35
C PRO A 167 -4.94 -1.23 33.99
N VAL A 168 -6.21 -1.62 33.90
CA VAL A 168 -6.88 -2.08 32.69
C VAL A 168 -7.92 -1.04 32.29
N TYR A 169 -7.82 -0.54 31.06
CA TYR A 169 -8.69 0.48 30.52
C TYR A 169 -9.60 -0.07 29.42
N ASP A 170 -10.85 0.36 29.40
CA ASP A 170 -11.76 0.17 28.28
C ASP A 170 -11.47 1.22 27.20
N ARG A 171 -11.00 0.75 26.05
CA ARG A 171 -10.62 1.60 24.92
C ARG A 171 -11.75 2.50 24.43
N THR A 172 -13.00 2.06 24.55
CA THR A 172 -14.20 2.79 24.11
C THR A 172 -14.49 4.01 24.98
N ARG A 173 -13.96 4.07 26.20
CA ARG A 173 -14.16 5.18 27.14
C ARG A 173 -12.97 6.13 27.20
N MET A 174 -11.86 5.79 26.54
CA MET A 174 -10.68 6.65 26.40
C MET A 174 -10.92 7.71 25.32
N LEU A 175 -11.57 8.82 25.70
CA LEU A 175 -11.94 9.90 24.78
C LEU A 175 -10.73 10.51 24.04
N ARG A 176 -11.01 11.26 22.97
CA ARG A 176 -9.98 11.98 22.22
C ARG A 176 -9.20 12.93 23.14
N GLY A 177 -7.88 12.96 22.98
CA GLY A 177 -6.93 13.66 23.84
C GLY A 177 -6.59 12.94 25.15
N TYR A 178 -7.15 11.74 25.41
CA TYR A 178 -6.82 10.97 26.60
C TYR A 178 -5.36 10.50 26.54
N VAL A 179 -4.61 10.81 27.60
CA VAL A 179 -3.20 10.44 27.77
C VAL A 179 -3.10 9.37 28.84
N ILE A 180 -2.27 8.36 28.59
CA ILE A 180 -2.04 7.23 29.45
C ILE A 180 -0.54 6.92 29.55
N GLU A 181 -0.09 6.57 30.75
CA GLU A 181 1.29 6.13 30.98
C GLU A 181 1.32 4.63 31.25
N GLY A 182 2.34 3.96 30.70
CA GLY A 182 2.61 2.56 30.96
C GLY A 182 3.36 2.33 32.28
N PRO A 183 3.23 1.14 32.90
CA PRO A 183 2.60 -0.05 32.33
C PRO A 183 1.08 -0.04 32.49
N ALA A 184 0.37 -0.34 31.41
CA ALA A 184 -1.10 -0.37 31.38
C ALA A 184 -1.62 -1.31 30.30
N ILE A 185 -2.80 -1.90 30.52
CA ILE A 185 -3.53 -2.67 29.51
C ILE A 185 -4.69 -1.83 28.99
N ILE A 186 -4.89 -1.83 27.68
CA ILE A 186 -6.01 -1.19 27.01
C ILE A 186 -6.76 -2.29 26.25
N GLU A 187 -7.99 -2.57 26.65
CA GLU A 187 -8.83 -3.61 26.08
C GLU A 187 -9.87 -3.01 25.14
N GLN A 188 -10.03 -3.65 23.99
CA GLN A 188 -11.10 -3.41 23.04
C GLN A 188 -11.64 -4.78 22.60
N MET A 189 -12.88 -4.82 22.14
CA MET A 189 -13.53 -6.04 21.66
C MET A 189 -12.68 -6.83 20.64
N ASP A 190 -11.93 -6.15 19.78
CA ASP A 190 -11.16 -6.74 18.68
C ASP A 190 -9.64 -6.79 18.95
N SER A 191 -9.16 -6.30 20.11
CA SER A 191 -7.73 -6.25 20.42
C SER A 191 -7.41 -5.91 21.87
N THR A 192 -6.22 -6.32 22.34
CA THR A 192 -5.65 -5.93 23.63
C THR A 192 -4.28 -5.31 23.40
N THR A 193 -4.10 -4.07 23.84
CA THR A 193 -2.83 -3.34 23.76
C THR A 193 -2.18 -3.29 25.13
N LEU A 194 -0.90 -3.66 25.21
CA LEU A 194 -0.08 -3.49 26.41
C LEU A 194 0.89 -2.33 26.20
N LEU A 195 0.83 -1.33 27.06
CA LEU A 195 1.87 -0.32 27.22
C LEU A 195 2.92 -0.85 28.19
N LEU A 196 4.20 -0.80 27.80
CA LEU A 196 5.30 -1.21 28.66
C LEU A 196 5.67 -0.08 29.63
N PRO A 197 6.38 -0.38 30.73
CA PRO A 197 6.87 0.66 31.64
C PRO A 197 7.66 1.75 30.90
N GLY A 198 7.24 3.00 31.08
CA GLY A 198 7.85 4.18 30.46
C GLY A 198 7.31 4.54 29.08
N ASP A 199 6.48 3.70 28.45
CA ASP A 199 5.73 4.10 27.26
C ASP A 199 4.63 5.09 27.64
N THR A 200 4.29 5.98 26.71
CA THR A 200 3.11 6.85 26.82
C THR A 200 2.20 6.65 25.63
N GLY A 201 0.89 6.70 25.86
CA GLY A 201 -0.15 6.60 24.85
C GLY A 201 -1.00 7.86 24.82
N GLU A 202 -1.40 8.31 23.63
CA GLU A 202 -2.34 9.41 23.44
C GLU A 202 -3.41 9.02 22.41
N VAL A 203 -4.68 9.27 22.72
CA VAL A 203 -5.79 9.12 21.77
C VAL A 203 -5.88 10.37 20.90
N THR A 204 -5.62 10.25 19.60
CA THR A 204 -5.64 11.37 18.67
C THR A 204 -7.06 11.77 18.23
N PRO A 205 -7.24 12.92 17.54
CA PRO A 205 -8.56 13.37 17.09
C PRO A 205 -9.29 12.41 16.13
N ASP A 206 -8.56 11.63 15.34
CA ASP A 206 -9.08 10.55 14.47
C ASP A 206 -9.40 9.26 15.25
N GLY A 207 -9.14 9.24 16.55
CA GLY A 207 -9.41 8.11 17.44
C GLY A 207 -8.32 7.05 17.43
N SER A 208 -7.20 7.25 16.74
CA SER A 208 -6.03 6.37 16.83
C SER A 208 -5.36 6.49 18.20
N LEU A 209 -4.66 5.45 18.66
CA LEU A 209 -3.79 5.50 19.83
C LEU A 209 -2.34 5.58 19.35
N ILE A 210 -1.67 6.70 19.61
CA ILE A 210 -0.25 6.88 19.34
C ILE A 210 0.53 6.51 20.59
N ILE A 211 1.43 5.53 20.46
CA ILE A 211 2.33 5.11 21.52
C ILE A 211 3.72 5.66 21.25
N GLN A 212 4.23 6.46 22.17
CA GLN A 212 5.61 6.88 22.21
C GLN A 212 6.37 5.91 23.11
N ARG A 213 7.33 5.19 22.52
CA ARG A 213 8.19 4.30 23.29
C ARG A 213 9.32 5.09 23.92
N ARG A 214 9.61 4.78 25.18
CA ARG A 214 10.87 5.21 25.77
C ARG A 214 12.01 4.49 25.07
N ARG A 215 13.04 5.24 24.65
CA ARG A 215 14.28 4.68 24.11
C ARG A 215 15.13 4.08 25.22
#